data_AF-A0A8T1N025-F1
#
_entry.id   AF-A0A8T1N025-F1
#
_cell.length_a   1.000
_cell.length_b   1.000
_cell.length_c   1.000
_cell.angle_alpha   90.00
_cell.angle_beta   90.00
_cell.angle_gamma   90.00
#
_symmetry.space_group_name_H-M   'P 1'
#
loop_
_entity.id
_entity.type
_entity.pdbx_description
1 polymer ?
#
loop_
_entity_poly.entity_id
_entity_poly.type
_entity_poly.pdbx_seq_one_letter_code
_entity_poly.pdbx_strand_id
1 'polypeptide(L)'
;MGDNKTQLIEIEPREALYFEGPFTDVVTSHIQLTNLQDQSVCFKVKTTVPKRYCVRPSSGVLKPHERLNVAVMLQPFNYDPAEKAKHKFMIQSMPMPDGDSTPLEEVWQCAHPNKIRDSKLICVLRLPGELVVEPSHDLVFEGPFNKPSSATVTLTNPSRDQMWFKLHVFSQKLSASPVSAVLQPNESVKVTVTCKPMDSSDLDRPRERVLIKSLTISDSETRPLEEVVSTAQTTDTFLKCVFSGTQQASDEKVKPIKVSHSHASHAEPPVKGPTVESLLSEIASLRNENKALKEADIQLRRAALSDTCLNSAAGGGAAIGRHGAWGAIASIPPILYLILALLIGLFLGKFAL
;
A
#
# COMPACT_ATOMS: atom_id res chain seq x y z
N MET A 1 -5.56 2.02 26.49
CA MET A 1 -6.30 2.89 25.54
C MET A 1 -5.30 3.40 24.52
N GLY A 2 -5.28 2.85 23.31
CA GLY A 2 -4.49 3.43 22.21
C GLY A 2 -5.18 4.69 21.71
N ASP A 3 -4.40 5.71 21.37
CA ASP A 3 -4.85 7.03 20.92
C ASP A 3 -5.76 6.93 19.68
N ASN A 4 -7.05 6.75 19.93
CA ASN A 4 -8.09 6.93 18.94
C ASN A 4 -8.19 8.44 18.71
N LYS A 5 -7.37 8.93 17.79
CA LYS A 5 -7.31 10.33 17.36
C LYS A 5 -8.69 10.65 16.76
N THR A 6 -9.67 11.02 17.59
CA THR A 6 -11.11 11.24 17.31
C THR A 6 -11.42 11.35 15.83
N GLN A 7 -11.89 10.25 15.27
CA GLN A 7 -12.32 10.16 13.88
C GLN A 7 -13.53 11.07 13.68
N LEU A 8 -13.38 12.12 12.84
CA LEU A 8 -14.42 13.14 12.62
C LEU A 8 -15.63 12.56 11.87
N ILE A 9 -15.34 11.73 10.87
CA ILE A 9 -16.32 11.10 10.01
C ILE A 9 -16.10 9.59 9.99
N GLU A 10 -17.19 8.84 10.04
CA GLU A 10 -17.18 7.43 9.71
C GLU A 10 -17.23 7.26 8.18
N ILE A 11 -16.49 6.26 7.68
CA ILE A 11 -16.32 5.98 6.26
C ILE A 11 -16.66 4.51 6.05
N GLU A 12 -17.63 4.22 5.18
CA GLU A 12 -18.01 2.87 4.81
C GLU A 12 -17.95 2.69 3.29
N PRO A 13 -17.23 1.68 2.77
CA PRO A 13 -16.39 0.72 3.48
C PRO A 13 -15.13 1.37 4.10
N ARG A 14 -14.58 0.77 5.17
CA ARG A 14 -13.44 1.32 5.92
C ARG A 14 -12.08 1.08 5.29
N GLU A 15 -11.92 -0.05 4.60
CA GLU A 15 -10.61 -0.52 4.13
C GLU A 15 -10.48 -0.48 2.62
N ALA A 16 -11.45 -1.07 1.91
CA ALA A 16 -11.36 -1.32 0.47
C ALA A 16 -12.63 -0.96 -0.27
N LEU A 17 -12.48 -0.34 -1.44
CA LEU A 17 -13.55 -0.05 -2.38
C LEU A 17 -13.49 -1.03 -3.55
N TYR A 18 -14.55 -1.81 -3.75
CA TYR A 18 -14.63 -2.85 -4.76
C TYR A 18 -15.26 -2.33 -6.06
N PHE A 19 -14.69 -2.73 -7.18
CA PHE A 19 -15.22 -2.51 -8.52
C PHE A 19 -15.28 -3.84 -9.25
N GLU A 20 -16.51 -4.29 -9.49
CA GLU A 20 -16.80 -5.49 -10.26
C GLU A 20 -16.87 -5.13 -11.74
N GLY A 21 -16.05 -5.80 -12.55
CA GLY A 21 -16.07 -5.66 -13.99
C GLY A 21 -17.31 -6.29 -14.64
N PRO A 22 -17.34 -6.38 -15.98
CA PRO A 22 -16.26 -6.00 -16.90
C PRO A 22 -16.00 -4.49 -16.91
N PHE A 23 -14.76 -4.08 -17.17
CA PHE A 23 -14.34 -2.67 -17.21
C PHE A 23 -14.47 -2.04 -18.60
N THR A 24 -15.38 -2.58 -19.42
CA THR A 24 -15.74 -2.07 -20.75
C THR A 24 -16.69 -0.88 -20.67
N ASP A 25 -17.43 -0.77 -19.56
CA ASP A 25 -18.36 0.31 -19.26
C ASP A 25 -18.04 0.94 -17.89
N VAL A 26 -18.75 2.01 -17.55
CA VAL A 26 -18.58 2.70 -16.27
C VAL A 26 -19.04 1.79 -15.13
N VAL A 27 -18.13 1.52 -14.18
CA VAL A 27 -18.45 0.78 -12.95
C VAL A 27 -18.52 1.74 -11.78
N THR A 28 -19.61 1.69 -11.00
CA THR A 28 -19.82 2.60 -9.88
C THR A 28 -19.76 1.86 -8.56
N SER A 29 -18.98 2.39 -7.62
CA SER A 29 -18.94 1.97 -6.22
C SER A 29 -19.24 3.18 -5.32
N HIS A 30 -19.70 2.92 -4.10
CA HIS A 30 -20.16 3.98 -3.20
C HIS A 30 -19.33 4.02 -1.92
N ILE A 31 -19.01 5.23 -1.47
CA ILE A 31 -18.46 5.49 -0.15
C ILE A 31 -19.52 6.26 0.63
N GLN A 32 -20.01 5.70 1.73
CA GLN A 32 -20.84 6.43 2.68
C GLN A 32 -19.94 7.17 3.66
N LEU A 33 -20.14 8.49 3.77
CA LEU A 33 -19.52 9.35 4.75
C LEU A 33 -20.57 9.75 5.78
N THR A 34 -20.30 9.53 7.06
CA THR A 34 -21.19 9.90 8.16
C THR A 34 -20.46 10.86 9.09
N ASN A 35 -20.99 12.06 9.28
CA ASN A 35 -20.45 12.99 10.27
C ASN A 35 -20.80 12.51 11.69
N LEU A 36 -19.79 12.36 12.55
CA LEU A 36 -19.98 11.92 13.94
C LEU A 36 -19.99 13.08 14.94
N GLN A 37 -19.86 14.32 14.45
CA GLN A 37 -19.72 15.52 15.27
C GLN A 37 -21.03 16.33 15.32
N ASP A 38 -21.17 17.14 16.37
CA ASP A 38 -22.26 18.13 16.51
C ASP A 38 -22.03 19.42 15.71
N GLN A 39 -20.92 19.49 14.96
CA GLN A 39 -20.57 20.61 14.09
C GLN A 39 -20.39 20.13 12.65
N SER A 40 -20.53 21.04 11.67
CA SER A 40 -20.27 20.73 10.27
C SER A 40 -18.82 20.30 10.04
N VAL A 41 -18.63 19.31 9.16
CA VAL A 41 -17.32 18.78 8.78
C VAL A 41 -17.20 18.83 7.27
N CYS A 42 -16.16 19.46 6.75
CA CYS A 42 -15.90 19.44 5.32
C CYS A 42 -15.02 18.25 4.93
N PHE A 43 -15.25 17.71 3.73
CA PHE A 43 -14.50 16.58 3.20
C PHE A 43 -14.00 16.83 1.78
N LYS A 44 -12.93 16.11 1.41
CA LYS A 44 -12.37 16.09 0.06
C LYS A 44 -11.85 14.70 -0.29
N VAL A 45 -12.27 14.18 -1.43
CA VAL A 45 -11.85 12.87 -1.95
C VAL A 45 -10.77 13.07 -3.01
N LYS A 46 -9.65 12.37 -2.83
CA LYS A 46 -8.49 12.36 -3.74
C LYS A 46 -8.20 10.93 -4.16
N THR A 47 -7.63 10.74 -5.35
CA THR A 47 -7.20 9.43 -5.84
C THR A 47 -5.80 9.51 -6.44
N THR A 48 -5.07 8.39 -6.41
CA THR A 48 -3.78 8.26 -7.11
C THR A 48 -3.94 8.19 -8.64
N VAL A 49 -5.15 7.96 -9.15
CA VAL A 49 -5.41 7.77 -10.59
C VAL A 49 -6.59 8.62 -11.08
N PRO A 50 -6.50 9.97 -11.01
CA PRO A 50 -7.63 10.86 -11.28
C PRO A 50 -8.19 10.76 -12.70
N LYS A 51 -7.37 10.34 -13.68
CA LYS A 51 -7.83 10.17 -15.07
C LYS A 51 -8.81 9.00 -15.25
N ARG A 52 -8.79 8.00 -14.35
CA ARG A 52 -9.65 6.81 -14.45
C ARG A 52 -10.92 6.91 -13.60
N TYR A 53 -11.02 7.89 -12.70
CA TYR A 53 -12.12 7.97 -11.75
C TYR A 53 -12.83 9.31 -11.83
N CYS A 54 -14.16 9.25 -11.91
CA CYS A 54 -15.02 10.38 -11.64
C CYS A 54 -15.62 10.19 -10.23
N VAL A 55 -15.54 11.21 -9.37
CA VAL A 55 -16.07 11.17 -8.00
C VAL A 55 -17.14 12.24 -7.84
N ARG A 56 -18.33 11.86 -7.37
CA ARG A 56 -19.43 12.80 -7.15
C ARG A 56 -20.17 12.53 -5.83
N PRO A 57 -20.28 13.54 -4.94
CA PRO A 57 -19.46 14.76 -4.91
C PRO A 57 -17.98 14.46 -4.57
N SER A 58 -17.03 15.15 -5.20
CA SER A 58 -15.59 15.01 -4.88
C SER A 58 -15.17 15.76 -3.62
N SER A 59 -15.96 16.74 -3.20
CA SER A 59 -15.77 17.52 -1.97
C SER A 59 -17.11 18.12 -1.55
N GLY A 60 -17.25 18.45 -0.28
CA GLY A 60 -18.46 19.06 0.24
C GLY A 60 -18.39 19.29 1.73
N VAL A 61 -19.54 19.62 2.30
CA VAL A 61 -19.74 19.81 3.74
C VAL A 61 -20.80 18.82 4.20
N LEU A 62 -20.55 18.16 5.34
CA LEU A 62 -21.49 17.31 6.04
C LEU A 62 -21.98 18.07 7.26
N LYS A 63 -23.30 18.24 7.37
CA LYS A 63 -23.95 18.78 8.56
C LYS A 63 -23.78 17.84 9.74
N PRO A 64 -24.05 18.31 10.98
CA PRO A 64 -24.04 17.44 12.15
C PRO A 64 -24.86 16.18 11.93
N HIS A 65 -24.27 15.01 12.19
CA HIS A 65 -24.91 13.69 12.04
C HIS A 65 -25.40 13.32 10.64
N GLU A 66 -25.04 14.10 9.61
CA GLU A 66 -25.43 13.84 8.22
C GLU A 66 -24.71 12.63 7.64
N ARG A 67 -25.41 11.88 6.78
CA ARG A 67 -24.85 10.80 5.96
C ARG A 67 -24.93 11.17 4.49
N LEU A 68 -23.84 10.98 3.77
CA LEU A 68 -23.73 11.27 2.35
C LEU A 68 -23.09 10.09 1.61
N ASN A 69 -23.73 9.68 0.51
CA ASN A 69 -23.15 8.69 -0.39
C ASN A 69 -22.36 9.41 -1.49
N VAL A 70 -21.06 9.14 -1.54
CA VAL A 70 -20.16 9.56 -2.62
C VAL A 70 -20.10 8.45 -3.66
N ALA A 71 -20.53 8.74 -4.88
CA ALA A 71 -20.40 7.85 -6.02
C ALA A 71 -18.98 7.96 -6.61
N VAL A 72 -18.28 6.84 -6.66
CA VAL A 72 -16.98 6.69 -7.32
C VAL A 72 -17.18 5.87 -8.58
N MET A 73 -17.02 6.50 -9.72
CA MET A 73 -17.24 5.91 -11.04
C MET A 73 -15.90 5.66 -11.72
N LEU A 74 -15.54 4.38 -11.85
CA LEU A 74 -14.40 3.94 -12.64
C LEU A 74 -14.77 3.99 -14.12
N GLN A 75 -14.00 4.75 -14.89
CA GLN A 75 -14.19 4.89 -16.33
C GLN A 75 -13.69 3.63 -17.07
N PRO A 76 -14.28 3.31 -18.24
CA PRO A 76 -13.83 2.19 -19.07
C PRO A 76 -12.34 2.24 -19.38
N PHE A 77 -11.67 1.10 -19.34
CA PHE A 77 -10.28 0.98 -19.75
C PHE A 77 -9.89 -0.46 -20.09
N ASN A 78 -8.78 -0.60 -20.82
CA ASN A 78 -8.18 -1.91 -21.06
C ASN A 78 -7.54 -2.42 -19.78
N TYR A 79 -8.23 -3.35 -19.12
CA TYR A 79 -7.79 -3.91 -17.85
C TYR A 79 -6.61 -4.86 -18.03
N ASP A 80 -5.54 -4.57 -17.29
CA ASP A 80 -4.40 -5.47 -17.13
C ASP A 80 -4.39 -6.02 -15.69
N PRO A 81 -4.49 -7.35 -15.51
CA PRO A 81 -4.37 -8.00 -14.20
C PRO A 81 -3.11 -7.63 -13.40
N ALA A 82 -2.03 -7.19 -14.06
CA ALA A 82 -0.82 -6.71 -13.37
C ALA A 82 -0.99 -5.33 -12.71
N GLU A 83 -2.04 -4.57 -13.05
CA GLU A 83 -2.33 -3.24 -12.48
C GLU A 83 -3.22 -3.27 -11.23
N LYS A 84 -3.77 -4.42 -10.85
CA LYS A 84 -4.80 -4.60 -9.80
C LYS A 84 -4.54 -3.89 -8.46
N ALA A 85 -3.27 -3.73 -8.04
CA ALA A 85 -2.92 -3.32 -6.68
C ALA A 85 -2.47 -1.84 -6.51
N LYS A 86 -2.76 -0.95 -7.45
CA LYS A 86 -2.15 0.40 -7.48
C LYS A 86 -3.07 1.56 -7.10
N HIS A 87 -4.38 1.40 -7.21
CA HIS A 87 -5.31 2.51 -7.05
C HIS A 87 -5.64 2.71 -5.57
N LYS A 88 -5.54 3.96 -5.10
CA LYS A 88 -5.82 4.34 -3.72
C LYS A 88 -6.65 5.61 -3.70
N PHE A 89 -7.60 5.66 -2.78
CA PHE A 89 -8.37 6.85 -2.46
C PHE A 89 -7.93 7.39 -1.11
N MET A 90 -8.00 8.70 -0.97
CA MET A 90 -7.73 9.42 0.26
C MET A 90 -8.87 10.38 0.52
N ILE A 91 -9.54 10.21 1.66
CA ILE A 91 -10.59 11.09 2.14
C ILE A 91 -9.97 11.98 3.20
N GLN A 92 -9.93 13.28 2.91
CA GLN A 92 -9.52 14.30 3.86
C GLN A 92 -10.75 14.88 4.52
N SER A 93 -10.68 15.13 5.83
CA SER A 93 -11.76 15.76 6.59
C SER A 93 -11.22 16.75 7.61
N MET A 94 -11.97 17.80 7.91
CA MET A 94 -11.68 18.74 8.98
C MET A 94 -12.95 19.44 9.48
N PRO A 95 -12.99 19.88 10.74
CA PRO A 95 -14.06 20.76 11.23
C PRO A 95 -14.24 22.00 10.37
N MET A 96 -15.48 22.38 10.12
CA MET A 96 -15.79 23.66 9.47
C MET A 96 -15.54 24.81 10.47
N PRO A 97 -14.71 25.82 10.16
CA PRO A 97 -14.34 26.87 11.11
C PRO A 97 -15.49 27.79 11.53
N ASP A 98 -16.40 28.13 10.60
CA ASP A 98 -17.39 29.22 10.76
C ASP A 98 -18.82 28.84 10.31
N GLY A 99 -19.32 27.65 10.68
CA GLY A 99 -20.76 27.33 10.53
C GLY A 99 -21.32 27.45 9.10
N ASP A 100 -20.52 27.08 8.10
CA ASP A 100 -20.83 27.04 6.66
C ASP A 100 -20.79 28.39 5.90
N SER A 101 -20.39 29.51 6.53
CA SER A 101 -20.33 30.81 5.85
C SER A 101 -19.13 31.00 4.90
N THR A 102 -18.03 30.29 5.16
CA THR A 102 -16.76 30.45 4.43
C THR A 102 -16.72 29.53 3.21
N PRO A 103 -16.38 30.03 2.00
CA PRO A 103 -16.27 29.18 0.81
C PRO A 103 -15.29 28.02 1.01
N LEU A 104 -15.70 26.81 0.62
CA LEU A 104 -14.92 25.59 0.87
C LEU A 104 -13.47 25.66 0.34
N GLU A 105 -13.25 26.33 -0.80
CA GLU A 105 -11.92 26.50 -1.38
C GLU A 105 -11.00 27.29 -0.43
N GLU A 106 -11.48 28.40 0.14
CA GLU A 106 -10.73 29.22 1.09
C GLU A 106 -10.38 28.43 2.35
N VAL A 107 -11.32 27.62 2.84
CA VAL A 107 -11.07 26.77 4.01
C VAL A 107 -9.90 25.81 3.75
N TRP A 108 -9.83 25.20 2.57
CA TRP A 108 -8.71 24.31 2.22
C TRP A 108 -7.38 25.05 2.01
N GLN A 109 -7.39 26.28 1.50
CA GLN A 109 -6.16 27.08 1.29
C GLN A 109 -5.57 27.56 2.62
N CYS A 110 -6.42 27.93 3.58
CA CYS A 110 -6.01 28.40 4.90
C CYS A 110 -5.88 27.30 5.95
N ALA A 111 -6.23 26.04 5.61
CA ALA A 111 -6.19 24.92 6.54
C ALA A 111 -4.76 24.57 6.96
N HIS A 112 -4.50 24.64 8.26
CA HIS A 112 -3.26 24.12 8.83
C HIS A 112 -3.22 22.57 8.70
N PRO A 113 -2.13 21.95 8.22
CA PRO A 113 -2.06 20.50 7.98
C PRO A 113 -2.48 19.64 9.18
N ASN A 114 -2.15 20.08 10.40
CA ASN A 114 -2.51 19.37 11.64
C ASN A 114 -4.04 19.26 11.90
N LYS A 115 -4.87 20.10 11.27
CA LYS A 115 -6.33 20.03 11.39
C LYS A 115 -6.96 19.06 10.40
N ILE A 116 -6.21 18.66 9.37
CA ILE A 116 -6.69 17.75 8.33
C ILE A 116 -6.51 16.31 8.79
N ARG A 117 -7.58 15.53 8.70
CA ARG A 117 -7.59 14.09 8.97
C ARG A 117 -7.69 13.33 7.67
N ASP A 118 -6.68 12.50 7.38
CA ASP A 118 -6.63 11.67 6.19
C ASP A 118 -7.05 10.23 6.52
N SER A 119 -7.94 9.67 5.72
CA SER A 119 -8.30 8.26 5.71
C SER A 119 -8.02 7.68 4.33
N LYS A 120 -7.43 6.49 4.25
CA LYS A 120 -7.02 5.87 2.98
C LYS A 120 -7.84 4.61 2.72
N LEU A 121 -8.32 4.48 1.49
CA LEU A 121 -8.96 3.29 0.97
C LEU A 121 -8.11 2.73 -0.15
N ILE A 122 -8.01 1.41 -0.22
CA ILE A 122 -7.50 0.74 -1.41
C ILE A 122 -8.64 0.50 -2.39
N CYS A 123 -8.32 0.34 -3.68
CA CYS A 123 -9.29 -0.20 -4.64
C CYS A 123 -8.95 -1.63 -4.97
N VAL A 124 -10.00 -2.45 -5.07
CA VAL A 124 -9.93 -3.81 -5.54
C VAL A 124 -10.72 -3.88 -6.84
N LEU A 125 -10.03 -4.21 -7.93
CA LEU A 125 -10.63 -4.43 -9.23
C LEU A 125 -10.75 -5.94 -9.42
N ARG A 126 -11.98 -6.43 -9.63
CA ARG A 126 -12.26 -7.86 -9.84
C ARG A 126 -13.03 -8.03 -11.13
N LEU A 127 -12.57 -8.92 -12.02
CA LEU A 127 -13.38 -9.32 -13.17
C LEU A 127 -14.43 -10.36 -12.76
N PRO A 128 -15.58 -10.42 -13.45
CA PRO A 128 -16.56 -11.47 -13.24
C PRO A 128 -15.92 -12.85 -13.36
N GLY A 129 -16.23 -13.73 -12.41
CA GLY A 129 -15.71 -15.10 -12.41
C GLY A 129 -14.29 -15.25 -11.85
N GLU A 130 -13.58 -14.16 -11.48
CA GLU A 130 -12.29 -14.26 -10.78
C GLU A 130 -12.48 -14.71 -9.33
N LEU A 131 -11.46 -15.40 -8.77
CA LEU A 131 -11.46 -15.86 -7.39
C LEU A 131 -11.77 -14.71 -6.42
N VAL A 132 -12.77 -14.92 -5.56
CA VAL A 132 -13.07 -13.98 -4.47
C VAL A 132 -12.17 -14.30 -3.29
N VAL A 133 -11.43 -13.31 -2.81
CA VAL A 133 -10.48 -13.43 -1.71
C VAL A 133 -10.89 -12.50 -0.57
N GLU A 134 -11.21 -13.08 0.59
CA GLU A 134 -11.69 -12.33 1.76
C GLU A 134 -10.92 -12.73 3.03
N PRO A 135 -10.16 -11.83 3.67
CA PRO A 135 -9.96 -10.42 3.32
C PRO A 135 -9.13 -10.26 2.03
N SER A 136 -9.35 -9.15 1.30
CA SER A 136 -8.79 -8.94 -0.04
C SER A 136 -7.42 -8.24 -0.05
N HIS A 137 -6.94 -7.73 1.09
CA HIS A 137 -5.65 -7.03 1.16
C HIS A 137 -4.85 -7.38 2.43
N ASP A 138 -5.37 -7.09 3.63
CA ASP A 138 -4.62 -7.32 4.86
C ASP A 138 -5.00 -8.66 5.49
N LEU A 139 -3.99 -9.49 5.72
CA LEU A 139 -4.08 -10.72 6.49
C LEU A 139 -3.51 -10.46 7.89
N VAL A 140 -4.39 -10.24 8.85
CA VAL A 140 -4.03 -9.77 10.19
C VAL A 140 -3.76 -10.96 11.11
N PHE A 141 -2.57 -10.96 11.71
CA PHE A 141 -2.16 -11.91 12.74
C PHE A 141 -2.17 -11.20 14.08
N GLU A 142 -2.90 -11.77 15.04
CA GLU A 142 -2.94 -11.24 16.39
C GLU A 142 -1.88 -11.90 17.28
N GLY A 143 -1.15 -11.07 18.01
CA GLY A 143 -0.17 -11.49 19.01
C GLY A 143 -0.84 -12.02 20.30
N PRO A 144 -0.04 -12.56 21.24
CA PRO A 144 1.42 -12.51 21.28
C PRO A 144 2.10 -13.52 20.33
N PHE A 145 3.18 -13.09 19.65
CA PHE A 145 3.92 -13.90 18.66
C PHE A 145 5.00 -14.81 19.25
N ASN A 146 5.01 -14.98 20.57
CA ASN A 146 5.85 -15.96 21.26
C ASN A 146 5.33 -17.41 21.09
N LYS A 147 4.13 -17.56 20.54
CA LYS A 147 3.49 -18.81 20.15
C LYS A 147 3.05 -18.70 18.68
N PRO A 148 2.78 -19.83 18.02
CA PRO A 148 2.21 -19.79 16.68
C PRO A 148 0.92 -18.97 16.65
N SER A 149 0.82 -18.04 15.72
CA SER A 149 -0.39 -17.24 15.47
C SER A 149 -0.92 -17.58 14.08
N SER A 150 -2.23 -17.50 13.87
CA SER A 150 -2.83 -17.83 12.58
C SER A 150 -3.83 -16.77 12.15
N ALA A 151 -3.89 -16.56 10.85
CA ALA A 151 -4.85 -15.72 10.18
C ALA A 151 -5.55 -16.56 9.10
N THR A 152 -6.81 -16.25 8.80
CA THR A 152 -7.60 -17.02 7.84
C THR A 152 -8.05 -16.14 6.69
N VAL A 153 -7.96 -16.69 5.47
CA VAL A 153 -8.55 -16.11 4.26
C VAL A 153 -9.55 -17.09 3.67
N THR A 154 -10.71 -16.60 3.27
CA THR A 154 -11.72 -17.35 2.55
C THR A 154 -11.53 -17.12 1.05
N LEU A 155 -11.44 -18.21 0.31
CA LEU A 155 -11.36 -18.21 -1.14
C LEU A 155 -12.66 -18.81 -1.68
N THR A 156 -13.39 -18.06 -2.50
CA THR A 156 -14.66 -18.50 -3.07
C THR A 156 -14.56 -18.50 -4.59
N ASN A 157 -15.00 -19.58 -5.23
CA ASN A 157 -15.12 -19.66 -6.68
C ASN A 157 -16.50 -19.14 -7.12
N PRO A 158 -16.61 -17.93 -7.70
CA PRO A 158 -17.88 -17.43 -8.20
C PRO A 158 -18.17 -17.88 -9.64
N SER A 159 -17.23 -18.59 -10.28
CA SER A 159 -17.38 -19.07 -11.66
C SER A 159 -18.37 -20.23 -11.73
N ARG A 160 -18.87 -20.44 -12.96
CA ARG A 160 -19.64 -21.64 -13.32
C ARG A 160 -18.75 -22.84 -13.60
N ASP A 161 -17.47 -22.59 -13.86
CA ASP A 161 -16.46 -23.61 -14.10
C ASP A 161 -15.64 -23.86 -12.82
N GLN A 162 -14.87 -24.95 -12.82
CA GLN A 162 -13.94 -25.25 -11.74
C GLN A 162 -12.82 -24.20 -11.68
N MET A 163 -12.30 -23.96 -10.49
CA MET A 163 -11.21 -23.00 -10.29
C MET A 163 -10.11 -23.58 -9.44
N TRP A 164 -8.90 -23.58 -9.98
CA TRP A 164 -7.72 -23.92 -9.21
C TRP A 164 -7.13 -22.69 -8.53
N PHE A 165 -6.58 -22.88 -7.33
CA PHE A 165 -5.73 -21.89 -6.70
C PHE A 165 -4.45 -22.51 -6.11
N LYS A 166 -3.44 -21.67 -5.93
CA LYS A 166 -2.22 -22.00 -5.19
C LYS A 166 -1.67 -20.79 -4.45
N LEU A 167 -1.38 -20.99 -3.18
CA LEU A 167 -0.70 -20.03 -2.33
C LEU A 167 0.81 -20.20 -2.48
N HIS A 168 1.48 -19.06 -2.56
CA HIS A 168 2.92 -18.96 -2.44
C HIS A 168 3.24 -18.04 -1.26
N VAL A 169 3.89 -18.63 -0.26
CA VAL A 169 4.28 -17.96 0.98
C VAL A 169 5.78 -17.73 0.91
N PHE A 170 6.20 -16.47 0.88
CA PHE A 170 7.62 -16.12 0.68
C PHE A 170 8.46 -16.18 1.97
N SER A 171 7.81 -16.09 3.13
CA SER A 171 8.49 -16.15 4.44
C SER A 171 8.62 -17.59 4.92
N GLN A 172 9.81 -17.96 5.42
CA GLN A 172 10.05 -19.26 6.05
C GLN A 172 9.35 -19.43 7.40
N LYS A 173 8.92 -18.31 7.99
CA LYS A 173 8.17 -18.26 9.25
C LYS A 173 6.67 -18.47 9.05
N LEU A 174 6.19 -18.35 7.82
CA LEU A 174 4.79 -18.54 7.48
C LEU A 174 4.58 -19.90 6.80
N SER A 175 3.42 -20.48 7.01
CA SER A 175 2.95 -21.69 6.33
C SER A 175 1.45 -21.56 6.07
N ALA A 176 0.93 -22.15 4.99
CA ALA A 176 -0.50 -22.12 4.69
C ALA A 176 -1.09 -23.52 4.54
N SER A 177 -2.37 -23.68 4.84
CA SER A 177 -3.10 -24.93 4.62
C SER A 177 -4.59 -24.65 4.32
N PRO A 178 -5.14 -25.21 3.22
CA PRO A 178 -4.43 -25.89 2.13
C PRO A 178 -3.57 -24.91 1.31
N VAL A 179 -2.45 -25.39 0.76
CA VAL A 179 -1.58 -24.58 -0.12
C VAL A 179 -2.14 -24.49 -1.54
N SER A 180 -2.88 -25.50 -1.99
CA SER A 180 -3.49 -25.54 -3.31
C SER A 180 -4.70 -26.48 -3.29
N ALA A 181 -5.74 -26.14 -4.03
CA ALA A 181 -6.89 -27.00 -4.28
C ALA A 181 -7.63 -26.56 -5.55
N VAL A 182 -8.57 -27.40 -5.98
CA VAL A 182 -9.56 -27.07 -7.01
C VAL A 182 -10.91 -26.88 -6.32
N LEU A 183 -11.54 -25.75 -6.59
CA LEU A 183 -12.85 -25.36 -6.09
C LEU A 183 -13.91 -25.62 -7.15
N GLN A 184 -14.98 -26.30 -6.76
CA GLN A 184 -16.18 -26.44 -7.57
C GLN A 184 -16.92 -25.09 -7.69
N PRO A 185 -17.84 -24.94 -8.65
CA PRO A 185 -18.65 -23.74 -8.79
C PRO A 185 -19.38 -23.38 -7.50
N ASN A 186 -19.27 -22.12 -7.06
CA ASN A 186 -19.80 -21.59 -5.80
C ASN A 186 -19.21 -22.21 -4.52
N GLU A 187 -18.15 -23.00 -4.62
CA GLU A 187 -17.45 -23.53 -3.44
C GLU A 187 -16.59 -22.46 -2.78
N SER A 188 -16.60 -22.47 -1.45
CA SER A 188 -15.71 -21.66 -0.61
C SER A 188 -14.81 -22.56 0.23
N VAL A 189 -13.53 -22.22 0.29
CA VAL A 189 -12.57 -22.85 1.18
C VAL A 189 -11.95 -21.82 2.11
N LYS A 190 -11.75 -22.18 3.37
CA LYS A 190 -10.98 -21.39 4.32
C LYS A 190 -9.53 -21.86 4.32
N VAL A 191 -8.62 -20.96 3.98
CA VAL A 191 -7.18 -21.19 4.04
C VAL A 191 -6.63 -20.56 5.30
N THR A 192 -5.96 -21.37 6.12
CA THR A 192 -5.30 -20.90 7.33
C THR A 192 -3.84 -20.64 7.03
N VAL A 193 -3.37 -19.43 7.26
CA VAL A 193 -1.95 -19.07 7.24
C VAL A 193 -1.47 -19.00 8.67
N THR A 194 -0.50 -19.85 9.02
CA THR A 194 0.10 -19.92 10.35
C THR A 194 1.48 -19.28 10.32
N CYS A 195 1.67 -18.33 11.21
CA CYS A 195 2.94 -17.74 11.58
C CYS A 195 3.55 -18.56 12.71
N LYS A 196 4.78 -19.06 12.51
CA LYS A 196 5.62 -19.64 13.57
C LYS A 196 5.99 -18.57 14.60
N PRO A 197 6.41 -18.96 15.82
CA PRO A 197 6.91 -18.00 16.79
C PRO A 197 8.01 -17.12 16.19
N MET A 198 7.88 -15.82 16.42
CA MET A 198 8.77 -14.76 15.94
C MET A 198 9.35 -14.01 17.13
N ASP A 199 10.60 -13.57 16.99
CA ASP A 199 11.22 -12.65 17.94
C ASP A 199 10.99 -11.19 17.52
N SER A 200 11.49 -10.25 18.31
CA SER A 200 11.35 -8.81 18.04
C SER A 200 12.03 -8.38 16.73
N SER A 201 13.09 -9.07 16.30
CA SER A 201 13.83 -8.75 15.09
C SER A 201 13.11 -9.21 13.81
N ASP A 202 12.33 -10.28 13.91
CA ASP A 202 11.48 -10.79 12.84
C ASP A 202 10.29 -9.84 12.56
N LEU A 203 9.72 -9.22 13.60
CA LEU A 203 8.56 -8.31 13.48
C LEU A 203 8.89 -7.00 12.75
N ASP A 204 10.15 -6.54 12.80
CA ASP A 204 10.58 -5.33 12.12
C ASP A 204 10.74 -5.51 10.60
N ARG A 205 10.54 -6.72 10.07
CA ARG A 205 10.61 -6.99 8.61
C ARG A 205 9.31 -6.54 7.91
N PRO A 206 9.33 -5.48 7.10
CA PRO A 206 8.11 -4.72 6.79
C PRO A 206 7.27 -5.28 5.63
N ARG A 207 7.57 -6.48 5.08
CA ARG A 207 7.09 -6.85 3.73
C ARG A 207 6.69 -8.31 3.54
N GLU A 208 6.25 -8.99 4.59
CA GLU A 208 5.67 -10.32 4.38
C GLU A 208 4.37 -10.21 3.57
N ARG A 209 4.30 -11.02 2.50
CA ARG A 209 3.15 -11.13 1.62
C ARG A 209 2.86 -12.60 1.35
N VAL A 210 1.59 -12.89 1.10
CA VAL A 210 1.13 -14.16 0.54
C VAL A 210 0.62 -13.87 -0.87
N LEU A 211 1.11 -14.62 -1.85
CA LEU A 211 0.60 -14.57 -3.22
C LEU A 211 -0.37 -15.71 -3.42
N ILE A 212 -1.57 -15.42 -3.91
CA ILE A 212 -2.55 -16.39 -4.36
C ILE A 212 -2.58 -16.34 -5.88
N LYS A 213 -2.22 -17.44 -6.53
CA LYS A 213 -2.45 -17.66 -7.96
C LYS A 213 -3.77 -18.37 -8.13
N SER A 214 -4.55 -17.98 -9.14
CA SER A 214 -5.82 -18.62 -9.48
C SER A 214 -5.97 -18.79 -10.99
N LEU A 215 -6.70 -19.83 -11.38
CA LEU A 215 -6.98 -20.17 -12.78
C LEU A 215 -8.35 -20.84 -12.88
N THR A 216 -9.20 -20.31 -13.76
CA THR A 216 -10.47 -20.97 -14.14
C THR A 216 -10.17 -22.10 -15.13
N ILE A 217 -10.76 -23.27 -14.91
CA ILE A 217 -10.56 -24.48 -15.71
C ILE A 217 -11.89 -24.82 -16.37
N SER A 218 -11.94 -24.68 -17.70
CA SER A 218 -13.13 -25.05 -18.49
C SER A 218 -13.43 -26.54 -18.37
N ASP A 219 -14.71 -26.91 -18.35
CA ASP A 219 -15.15 -28.31 -18.38
C ASP A 219 -14.70 -29.06 -19.65
N SER A 220 -14.38 -28.33 -20.72
CA SER A 220 -13.84 -28.91 -21.96
C SER A 220 -12.34 -29.22 -21.89
N GLU A 221 -11.65 -28.84 -20.82
CA GLU A 221 -10.20 -29.04 -20.67
C GLU A 221 -9.91 -30.47 -20.22
N THR A 222 -9.30 -31.26 -21.10
CA THR A 222 -9.01 -32.68 -20.85
C THR A 222 -7.56 -32.93 -20.44
N ARG A 223 -6.69 -31.91 -20.51
CA ARG A 223 -5.28 -32.03 -20.12
C ARG A 223 -5.13 -32.15 -18.61
N PRO A 224 -4.04 -32.78 -18.11
CA PRO A 224 -3.75 -32.82 -16.68
C PRO A 224 -3.58 -31.41 -16.10
N LEU A 225 -4.09 -31.20 -14.87
CA LEU A 225 -4.05 -29.91 -14.18
C LEU A 225 -2.66 -29.27 -14.16
N GLU A 226 -1.61 -30.06 -13.95
CA GLU A 226 -0.23 -29.57 -13.89
C GLU A 226 0.23 -28.94 -15.22
N GLU A 227 -0.17 -29.52 -16.35
CA GLU A 227 0.13 -29.00 -17.67
C GLU A 227 -0.64 -27.70 -17.94
N VAL A 228 -1.93 -27.68 -17.60
CA VAL A 228 -2.80 -26.51 -17.75
C VAL A 228 -2.25 -25.34 -16.93
N VAL A 229 -1.94 -25.57 -15.64
CA VAL A 229 -1.38 -24.55 -14.74
C VAL A 229 -0.02 -24.05 -15.21
N SER A 230 0.79 -24.90 -15.84
CA SER A 230 2.11 -24.50 -16.35
C SER A 230 2.06 -23.61 -17.60
N THR A 231 0.98 -23.68 -18.37
CA THR A 231 0.85 -23.02 -19.68
C THR A 231 -0.15 -21.86 -19.69
N ALA A 232 -1.14 -21.87 -18.79
CA ALA A 232 -2.18 -20.86 -18.74
C ALA A 232 -1.75 -19.59 -17.99
N GLN A 233 -2.37 -18.46 -18.35
CA GLN A 233 -2.22 -17.21 -17.62
C GLN A 233 -2.99 -17.28 -16.30
N THR A 234 -2.30 -17.09 -15.18
CA THR A 234 -2.93 -17.05 -13.85
C THR A 234 -3.29 -15.62 -13.44
N THR A 235 -4.31 -15.51 -12.60
CA THR A 235 -4.59 -14.28 -11.87
C THR A 235 -3.85 -14.30 -10.54
N ASP A 236 -3.04 -13.25 -10.31
CA ASP A 236 -2.21 -13.09 -9.12
C ASP A 236 -2.87 -12.09 -8.14
N THR A 237 -3.08 -12.51 -6.90
CA THR A 237 -3.63 -11.68 -5.80
C THR A 237 -2.65 -11.67 -4.63
N PHE A 238 -2.30 -10.49 -4.13
CA PHE A 238 -1.36 -10.35 -3.01
C PHE A 238 -2.08 -9.94 -1.73
N LEU A 239 -1.87 -10.71 -0.67
CA LEU A 239 -2.24 -10.34 0.70
C LEU A 239 -1.00 -9.85 1.44
N LYS A 240 -1.12 -8.70 2.09
CA LYS A 240 -0.11 -8.15 3.00
C LYS A 240 -0.33 -8.77 4.37
N CYS A 241 0.71 -9.37 4.94
CA CYS A 241 0.66 -9.82 6.33
C CYS A 241 0.80 -8.62 7.26
N VAL A 242 -0.10 -8.50 8.22
CA VAL A 242 -0.09 -7.45 9.25
C VAL A 242 -0.01 -8.12 10.61
N PHE A 243 1.00 -7.80 11.40
CA PHE A 243 1.20 -8.36 12.73
C PHE A 243 0.81 -7.33 13.78
N SER A 244 -0.28 -7.56 14.50
CA SER A 244 -0.81 -6.67 15.54
C SER A 244 -0.71 -7.31 16.92
N GLY A 245 -0.06 -6.64 17.87
CA GLY A 245 -0.01 -7.07 19.27
C GLY A 245 1.20 -6.51 20.01
N THR A 246 0.99 -6.00 21.23
CA THR A 246 2.06 -5.53 22.12
C THR A 246 2.91 -6.72 22.54
N GLN A 247 4.24 -6.58 22.43
CA GLN A 247 5.16 -7.42 23.19
C GLN A 247 4.75 -7.31 24.67
N GLN A 248 4.19 -8.37 25.21
CA GLN A 248 3.96 -8.49 26.63
C GLN A 248 5.35 -8.53 27.26
N ALA A 249 5.75 -7.42 27.89
CA ALA A 249 6.88 -7.43 28.81
C ALA A 249 6.67 -8.62 29.73
N SER A 250 7.65 -9.53 29.75
CA SER A 250 7.67 -10.63 30.70
C SER A 250 7.63 -10.04 32.09
N ASP A 251 6.47 -10.11 32.75
CA ASP A 251 6.36 -10.06 34.21
C ASP A 251 7.13 -11.25 34.76
N GLU A 252 8.45 -11.12 34.84
CA GLU A 252 9.25 -11.97 35.71
C GLU A 252 8.91 -11.56 37.13
N LYS A 253 7.98 -12.33 37.70
CA LYS A 253 7.49 -12.22 39.07
C LYS A 253 8.68 -12.34 40.03
N VAL A 254 9.30 -11.21 40.37
CA VAL A 254 10.34 -11.11 41.40
C VAL A 254 9.73 -11.58 42.73
N LYS A 255 10.08 -12.79 43.16
CA LYS A 255 9.80 -13.26 44.52
C LYS A 255 10.63 -12.40 45.49
N PRO A 256 10.04 -11.86 46.58
CA PRO A 256 10.81 -11.10 47.55
C PRO A 256 11.80 -12.04 48.27
N ILE A 257 13.09 -11.71 48.18
CA ILE A 257 14.16 -12.41 48.90
C ILE A 257 14.09 -11.97 50.38
N LYS A 258 13.81 -12.92 51.28
CA LYS A 258 14.06 -12.76 52.73
C LYS A 258 15.57 -12.78 52.96
N VAL A 259 16.12 -11.68 53.46
CA VAL A 259 17.52 -11.62 53.89
C VAL A 259 17.60 -12.15 55.32
N SER A 260 18.19 -13.34 55.49
CA SER A 260 18.65 -13.85 56.77
C SER A 260 20.17 -13.70 56.83
N HIS A 261 20.65 -13.09 57.92
CA HIS A 261 22.07 -12.88 58.20
C HIS A 261 22.79 -14.20 58.49
N SER A 262 23.90 -14.47 57.79
CA SER A 262 25.03 -15.19 58.38
C SER A 262 26.31 -15.05 57.55
N HIS A 263 27.33 -14.57 58.23
CA HIS A 263 28.79 -14.62 58.05
C HIS A 263 29.45 -15.38 56.87
N ALA A 264 30.34 -14.61 56.21
CA ALA A 264 31.76 -14.86 55.89
C ALA A 264 32.19 -16.14 55.14
N SER A 265 32.72 -15.99 53.92
CA SER A 265 34.17 -15.95 53.64
C SER A 265 34.50 -16.11 52.13
N HIS A 266 35.55 -15.41 51.70
CA HIS A 266 36.44 -15.62 50.55
C HIS A 266 35.97 -15.50 49.07
N ALA A 267 36.44 -14.40 48.45
CA ALA A 267 37.14 -14.25 47.16
C ALA A 267 36.49 -14.66 45.81
N GLU A 268 35.99 -13.68 45.06
CA GLU A 268 36.46 -13.20 43.72
C GLU A 268 35.58 -11.99 43.28
N PRO A 269 36.08 -11.02 42.47
CA PRO A 269 35.33 -9.79 42.19
C PRO A 269 34.26 -10.03 41.10
N PRO A 270 32.98 -9.68 41.31
CA PRO A 270 32.00 -9.74 40.24
C PRO A 270 32.19 -8.54 39.30
N VAL A 271 32.35 -8.81 38.02
CA VAL A 271 32.27 -7.85 36.92
C VAL A 271 30.93 -7.12 37.05
N LYS A 272 30.99 -5.82 37.39
CA LYS A 272 29.80 -4.98 37.52
C LYS A 272 29.18 -4.80 36.14
N GLY A 273 28.00 -5.39 35.92
CA GLY A 273 27.15 -5.04 34.80
C GLY A 273 26.83 -3.54 34.82
N PRO A 274 26.53 -2.93 33.65
CA PRO A 274 26.35 -1.49 33.55
C PRO A 274 25.23 -1.05 34.49
N THR A 275 25.53 -0.10 35.37
CA THR A 275 24.55 0.49 36.28
C THR A 275 23.46 1.18 35.48
N VAL A 276 22.26 1.31 36.04
CA VAL A 276 21.13 2.00 35.41
C VAL A 276 21.52 3.42 34.95
N GLU A 277 22.40 4.09 35.68
CA GLU A 277 22.97 5.39 35.28
C GLU A 277 23.82 5.31 34.01
N SER A 278 24.60 4.25 33.81
CA SER A 278 25.37 4.01 32.59
C SER A 278 24.44 3.81 31.39
N LEU A 279 23.36 3.04 31.56
CA LEU A 279 22.39 2.81 30.49
C LEU A 279 21.60 4.08 30.16
N LEU A 280 21.25 4.90 31.15
CA LEU A 280 20.60 6.19 30.92
C LEU A 280 21.52 7.17 30.18
N SER A 281 22.81 7.18 30.52
CA SER A 281 23.83 7.96 29.81
C SER A 281 23.97 7.49 28.35
N GLU A 282 23.99 6.18 28.12
CA GLU A 282 24.08 5.59 26.79
C GLU A 282 22.84 5.90 25.94
N ILE A 283 21.63 5.80 26.52
CA ILE A 283 20.39 6.19 25.83
C ILE A 283 20.40 7.67 25.47
N ALA A 284 20.93 8.55 26.34
CA ALA A 284 21.07 9.97 26.03
C ALA A 284 22.08 10.21 24.89
N SER A 285 23.20 9.50 24.90
CA SER A 285 24.21 9.54 23.84
C SER A 285 23.64 9.09 22.50
N LEU A 286 22.97 7.93 22.46
CA LEU A 286 22.35 7.38 21.25
C LEU A 286 21.24 8.27 20.69
N ARG A 287 20.50 8.99 21.55
CA ARG A 287 19.52 9.99 21.10
C ARG A 287 20.18 11.20 20.43
N ASN A 288 21.30 11.66 20.95
CA ASN A 288 22.06 12.75 20.34
C ASN A 288 22.71 12.32 19.02
N GLU A 289 23.26 11.12 18.94
CA GLU A 289 23.82 10.57 17.71
C GLU A 289 22.75 10.40 16.63
N ASN A 290 21.58 9.85 16.98
CA ASN A 290 20.44 9.77 16.05
C ASN A 290 19.96 11.14 15.57
N LYS A 291 20.05 12.18 16.40
CA LYS A 291 19.73 13.55 15.99
C LYS A 291 20.77 14.06 14.99
N ALA A 292 22.05 13.87 15.26
CA ALA A 292 23.14 14.26 14.38
C ALA A 292 23.07 13.54 13.02
N LEU A 293 22.79 12.23 13.01
CA LEU A 293 22.62 11.45 11.78
C LEU A 293 21.41 11.91 10.95
N LYS A 294 20.30 12.28 11.60
CA LYS A 294 19.14 12.86 10.90
C LYS A 294 19.47 14.22 10.29
N GLU A 295 20.21 15.07 11.01
CA GLU A 295 20.65 16.37 10.49
C GLU A 295 21.65 16.19 9.31
N ALA A 296 22.56 15.21 9.41
CA ALA A 296 23.49 14.87 8.33
C ALA A 296 22.76 14.33 7.09
N ASP A 297 21.76 13.45 7.23
CA ASP A 297 20.95 12.97 6.11
C ASP A 297 20.17 14.11 5.43
N ILE A 298 19.62 15.04 6.22
CA ILE A 298 18.97 16.24 5.68
C ILE A 298 19.97 17.12 4.91
N GLN A 299 21.20 17.29 5.43
CA GLN A 299 22.25 18.04 4.74
C GLN A 299 22.71 17.35 3.45
N LEU A 300 22.91 16.03 3.47
CA LEU A 300 23.25 15.23 2.29
C LEU A 300 22.18 15.34 1.20
N ARG A 301 20.90 15.27 1.56
CA ARG A 301 19.79 15.47 0.61
C ARG A 301 19.76 16.88 0.03
N ARG A 302 20.05 17.91 0.84
CA ARG A 302 20.18 19.30 0.36
C ARG A 302 21.39 19.49 -0.55
N ALA A 303 22.52 18.89 -0.23
CA ALA A 303 23.73 18.92 -1.06
C ALA A 303 23.50 18.21 -2.40
N ALA A 304 22.89 17.02 -2.41
CA ALA A 304 22.55 16.30 -3.63
C ALA A 304 21.57 17.07 -4.53
N LEU A 305 20.62 17.80 -3.93
CA LEU A 305 19.73 18.71 -4.67
C LEU A 305 20.49 19.92 -5.25
N SER A 306 21.50 20.43 -4.53
CA SER A 306 22.38 21.51 -5.00
C SER A 306 23.30 21.07 -6.14
N ASP A 307 23.84 19.85 -6.08
CA ASP A 307 24.71 19.27 -7.12
C ASP A 307 23.95 18.92 -8.40
N THR A 308 22.66 18.58 -8.29
CA THR A 308 21.80 18.37 -9.48
C THR A 308 21.56 19.69 -10.23
N CYS A 309 21.51 20.82 -9.52
CA CYS A 309 21.41 22.15 -10.13
C CYS A 309 22.76 22.64 -10.72
N LEU A 310 23.91 22.26 -10.15
CA LEU A 310 25.23 22.64 -10.63
C LEU A 310 25.75 21.75 -11.78
N ASN A 311 25.45 20.44 -11.77
CA ASN A 311 25.82 19.52 -12.86
C ASN A 311 24.96 19.71 -14.13
N SER A 312 23.83 20.41 -14.02
CA SER A 312 23.09 20.88 -15.20
C SER A 312 23.79 22.08 -15.89
N ALA A 313 24.78 22.70 -15.25
CA ALA A 313 25.51 23.86 -15.76
C ALA A 313 26.99 23.59 -16.12
N ALA A 314 27.57 22.45 -15.73
CA ALA A 314 28.97 22.11 -16.03
C ALA A 314 29.19 20.60 -16.15
N GLY A 315 29.22 20.06 -17.37
CA GLY A 315 29.51 18.63 -17.53
C GLY A 315 29.29 18.05 -18.92
N GLY A 316 29.88 18.65 -19.96
CA GLY A 316 29.94 18.07 -21.30
C GLY A 316 31.31 18.33 -21.96
N GLY A 317 32.33 17.59 -21.55
CA GLY A 317 33.62 17.48 -22.25
C GLY A 317 34.07 16.00 -22.22
N ALA A 318 34.78 15.45 -23.19
CA ALA A 318 35.51 16.03 -24.32
C ALA A 318 35.84 14.93 -25.34
N ALA A 319 35.95 15.27 -26.63
CA ALA A 319 36.92 14.68 -27.55
C ALA A 319 37.05 15.51 -28.86
N ILE A 320 38.24 16.10 -29.04
CA ILE A 320 38.99 16.23 -30.31
C ILE A 320 38.51 17.26 -31.37
N GLY A 321 39.19 18.42 -31.38
CA GLY A 321 39.96 18.91 -32.53
C GLY A 321 39.27 19.27 -33.87
N ARG A 322 38.96 20.57 -34.03
CA ARG A 322 39.07 21.42 -35.24
C ARG A 322 38.74 20.83 -36.63
N HIS A 323 37.59 21.22 -37.21
CA HIS A 323 37.45 22.17 -38.35
C HIS A 323 36.03 22.07 -38.97
N GLY A 324 35.45 23.21 -39.33
CA GLY A 324 34.37 23.29 -40.32
C GLY A 324 32.95 23.35 -39.76
N ALA A 325 32.27 24.46 -40.06
CA ALA A 325 30.83 24.62 -39.93
C ALA A 325 30.09 23.37 -40.45
N TRP A 326 29.05 22.93 -39.74
CA TRP A 326 27.87 22.15 -40.17
C TRP A 326 27.25 21.51 -38.91
N GLY A 327 26.61 22.32 -38.06
CA GLY A 327 26.12 21.91 -36.74
C GLY A 327 24.64 22.19 -36.50
N ALA A 328 23.77 21.96 -37.49
CA ALA A 328 22.34 22.29 -37.37
C ALA A 328 21.39 21.24 -37.97
N ILE A 329 21.74 19.96 -37.98
CA ILE A 329 20.82 18.91 -38.49
C ILE A 329 20.61 17.73 -37.50
N ALA A 330 21.45 17.57 -36.47
CA ALA A 330 21.36 16.42 -35.58
C ALA A 330 20.54 16.67 -34.29
N SER A 331 19.30 17.14 -34.40
CA SER A 331 18.31 17.06 -33.31
C SER A 331 16.86 17.30 -33.78
N ILE A 332 16.48 16.71 -34.92
CA ILE A 332 15.09 16.77 -35.39
C ILE A 332 14.35 15.55 -34.83
N PRO A 333 13.27 15.72 -34.03
CA PRO A 333 12.51 14.61 -33.47
C PRO A 333 12.02 13.63 -34.54
N PRO A 334 11.98 12.31 -34.28
CA PRO A 334 11.56 11.29 -35.26
C PRO A 334 10.19 11.56 -35.92
N ILE A 335 9.30 12.25 -35.21
CA ILE A 335 7.97 12.66 -35.69
C ILE A 335 8.04 13.56 -36.93
N LEU A 336 9.05 14.41 -37.04
CA LEU A 336 9.18 15.34 -38.18
C LEU A 336 9.53 14.61 -39.48
N TYR A 337 10.26 13.49 -39.41
CA TYR A 337 10.53 12.66 -40.59
C TYR A 337 9.26 11.97 -41.10
N LEU A 338 8.38 11.52 -40.21
CA LEU A 338 7.10 10.93 -40.58
C LEU A 338 6.18 11.96 -41.25
N ILE A 339 6.13 13.18 -40.70
CA ILE A 339 5.35 14.28 -41.29
C ILE A 339 5.89 14.65 -42.68
N LEU A 340 7.22 14.75 -42.83
CA LEU A 340 7.84 15.06 -44.11
C LEU A 340 7.61 13.96 -45.15
N ALA A 341 7.73 12.69 -44.76
CA ALA A 341 7.46 11.55 -45.65
C ALA A 341 6.00 11.52 -46.11
N LEU A 342 5.04 11.85 -45.23
CA LEU A 342 3.62 11.88 -45.55
C LEU A 342 3.29 13.04 -46.51
N LEU A 343 3.92 14.21 -46.33
CA LEU A 343 3.78 15.36 -47.24
C LEU A 343 4.37 15.07 -48.63
N ILE A 344 5.55 14.43 -48.69
CA ILE A 344 6.19 14.04 -49.96
C ILE A 344 5.33 12.98 -50.67
N GLY A 345 4.79 12.00 -49.95
CA GLY A 345 3.88 10.99 -50.51
C GLY A 345 2.58 11.59 -51.08
N LEU A 346 2.01 12.59 -50.40
CA LEU A 346 0.80 13.31 -50.85
C LEU A 346 1.08 14.18 -52.08
N PHE A 347 2.26 14.79 -52.16
CA PHE A 347 2.69 15.57 -53.33
C PHE A 347 2.96 14.68 -54.54
N LEU A 348 3.66 13.56 -54.37
CA LEU A 348 3.95 12.63 -55.47
C LEU A 348 2.70 11.87 -55.93
N GLY A 349 1.78 11.53 -55.01
CA GLY A 349 0.50 10.92 -55.35
C GLY A 349 -0.42 11.82 -56.19
N LYS A 350 -0.23 13.15 -56.12
CA LYS A 350 -0.99 14.13 -56.90
C LYS A 350 -0.50 14.33 -58.34
N PHE A 351 0.68 13.81 -58.68
CA PHE A 351 1.27 13.88 -60.03
C PHE A 351 1.23 12.53 -60.77
N ALA A 352 0.73 11.47 -60.12
CA ALA A 352 0.66 10.12 -60.67
C ALA A 352 -0.79 9.60 -60.89
N LEU A 353 -1.79 10.47 -60.84
CA LEU A 353 -3.19 10.16 -61.20
C LEU A 353 -3.73 11.11 -62.26
#